data_AF-X1AAK8-F1
#
_entry.id   AF-X1AAK8-F1
#
_cell.length_a   1.000
_cell.length_b   1.000
_cell.length_c   1.000
_cell.angle_alpha   90.00
_cell.angle_beta   90.00
_cell.angle_gamma   90.00
#
_symmetry.space_group_name_H-M   'P 1'
#
loop_
_entity.id
_entity.type
_entity.pdbx_description
1 polymer ?
#
loop_
_entity_poly.entity_id
_entity_poly.type
_entity_poly.pdbx_seq_one_letter_code
_entity_poly.pdbx_strand_id
1 'polypeptide(L)' 'VFRLKQPKTATLIFSTGKMVCTGAKSAKLAISAVKKVVRELRKEGFIIKGSPKIEI' A
#
# COMPACT_ATOMS: atom_id res chain seq x y z
N VAL A 1 -11.40 -0.98 -1.28
CA VAL A 1 -10.60 -0.88 -0.02
C VAL A 1 -9.75 -2.13 0.10
N PHE A 2 -8.42 -2.00 0.26
CA PHE A 2 -7.50 -3.13 0.39
C PHE A 2 -7.15 -3.36 1.87
N ARG A 3 -7.35 -4.57 2.40
CA ARG A 3 -7.08 -4.88 3.82
C ARG A 3 -5.98 -5.92 3.93
N LEU A 4 -4.92 -5.59 4.68
CA LEU A 4 -3.85 -6.52 5.03
C LEU A 4 -4.07 -7.10 6.42
N LYS A 5 -3.86 -8.41 6.57
CA LYS A 5 -3.83 -9.09 7.88
C LYS A 5 -2.55 -8.78 8.65
N GLN A 6 -1.41 -8.71 7.96
CA GLN A 6 -0.10 -8.44 8.56
C GLN A 6 0.78 -7.61 7.61
N PRO A 7 1.17 -6.38 7.99
CA PRO A 7 0.68 -5.63 9.15
C PRO A 7 -0.83 -5.35 9.05
N LYS A 8 -1.55 -5.35 10.18
CA LYS A 8 -3.01 -5.11 10.21
C LYS A 8 -3.29 -3.66 9.81
N THR A 9 -3.62 -3.45 8.54
CA THR A 9 -3.75 -2.12 7.92
C THR A 9 -4.87 -2.13 6.89
N ALA A 10 -5.43 -0.94 6.64
CA ALA A 10 -6.34 -0.70 5.52
C ALA A 10 -5.69 0.33 4.59
N THR A 11 -5.72 0.07 3.29
CA THR A 11 -5.27 0.98 2.25
C THR A 11 -6.43 1.36 1.35
N LEU A 12 -6.73 2.65 1.28
CA LEU A 12 -7.62 3.22 0.28
C LEU A 12 -6.80 3.47 -0.99
N ILE A 13 -7.33 3.07 -2.14
CA ILE A 13 -6.70 3.25 -3.45
C ILE A 13 -7.68 4.05 -4.29
N PHE A 14 -7.25 5.21 -4.77
CA PHE A 14 -8.06 6.11 -5.60
C PHE A 14 -7.78 5.86 -7.08
N SER A 15 -8.72 6.22 -7.96
CA SER A 15 -8.56 6.11 -9.42
C SER A 15 -7.35 6.88 -9.96
N THR A 16 -6.89 7.91 -9.23
CA THR A 16 -5.68 8.68 -9.54
C THR A 16 -4.37 7.94 -9.24
N GLY A 17 -4.44 6.73 -8.65
CA GLY A 17 -3.28 5.97 -8.19
C GLY A 17 -2.74 6.40 -6.83
N LYS A 18 -3.28 7.47 -6.22
CA LYS A 18 -2.96 7.82 -4.83
C LYS A 18 -3.45 6.75 -3.88
N MET A 19 -2.70 6.54 -2.79
CA MET A 19 -3.04 5.58 -1.74
C MET A 19 -3.00 6.25 -0.38
N VAL A 20 -3.95 5.90 0.49
CA VAL A 20 -3.95 6.27 1.91
C VAL A 20 -3.88 5.00 2.72
N CYS A 21 -2.78 4.79 3.44
CA CYS A 21 -2.56 3.65 4.32
C CYS A 21 -2.79 4.05 5.78
N THR A 22 -3.69 3.34 6.48
CA THR A 22 -3.99 3.58 7.90
C THR A 22 -3.92 2.29 8.73
N GLY A 23 -3.77 2.44 10.05
CA GLY A 23 -3.70 1.35 11.03
C GLY A 23 -2.29 0.82 11.32
N ALA A 24 -1.26 1.35 10.65
CA ALA A 24 0.12 0.99 10.95
C ALA A 24 0.57 1.64 12.28
N LYS A 25 1.26 0.89 13.15
CA LYS A 25 1.75 1.36 14.46
C LYS A 25 3.14 2.01 14.42
N SER A 26 3.75 2.08 13.24
CA SER A 26 5.03 2.77 13.03
C SER A 26 5.22 3.09 11.56
N ALA A 27 6.06 4.10 11.27
CA ALA A 27 6.47 4.45 9.92
C ALA A 27 7.01 3.23 9.13
N LYS A 28 7.85 2.41 9.78
CA LYS A 28 8.39 1.18 9.19
C LYS A 28 7.28 0.19 8.78
N LEU A 29 6.26 0.02 9.61
CA LEU A 29 5.12 -0.85 9.29
C LEU A 29 4.25 -0.25 8.17
N ALA A 30 4.07 1.07 8.12
CA ALA A 30 3.35 1.74 7.05
C ALA A 30 4.05 1.52 5.70
N ILE A 31 5.38 1.71 5.65
CA ILE A 31 6.19 1.46 4.45
C ILE A 31 6.08 -0.01 4.01
N SER A 32 6.15 -0.95 4.96
CA SER A 32 6.00 -2.38 4.68
C SER A 32 4.60 -2.72 4.13
N ALA A 33 3.55 -2.13 4.71
CA ALA A 33 2.17 -2.30 4.26
C ALA A 33 2.00 -1.83 2.82
N VAL A 34 2.43 -0.60 2.50
CA VAL A 34 2.34 -0.02 1.15
C VAL A 34 3.10 -0.88 0.14
N LYS A 35 4.33 -1.31 0.46
CA LYS A 35 5.11 -2.20 -0.41
C LYS A 35 4.40 -3.53 -0.66
N LYS A 36 3.72 -4.08 0.35
CA LYS A 36 2.94 -5.32 0.22
C LYS A 36 1.72 -5.13 -0.68
N VAL A 37 0.97 -4.03 -0.52
CA VAL A 37 -0.15 -3.69 -1.42
C VAL A 37 0.34 -3.56 -2.86
N VAL A 38 1.42 -2.80 -3.11
CA VAL A 38 2.00 -2.63 -4.46
C VAL A 38 2.43 -3.97 -5.06
N ARG A 39 3.00 -4.87 -4.26
CA ARG A 39 3.37 -6.21 -4.71
C ARG A 39 2.15 -7.04 -5.12
N GLU A 40 1.08 -7.04 -4.32
CA GLU A 40 -0.14 -7.77 -4.66
C GLU A 40 -0.79 -7.20 -5.93
N LEU A 41 -0.88 -5.87 -6.08
CA LEU A 41 -1.39 -5.25 -7.30
C LEU A 41 -0.58 -5.65 -8.54
N ARG A 42 0.75 -5.72 -8.45
CA ARG A 42 1.58 -6.19 -9.57
C ARG A 42 1.28 -7.64 -9.96
N LYS A 43 1.02 -8.52 -8.98
CA LYS A 43 0.68 -9.93 -9.25
C LYS A 43 -0.66 -10.06 -9.98
N GLU A 44 -1.61 -9.19 -9.66
CA GLU A 44 -2.93 -9.12 -10.34
C GLU A 44 -2.85 -8.45 -11.72
N GLY A 45 -1.65 -8.14 -12.24
CA GLY A 45 -1.45 -7.62 -13.59
C GLY A 45 -1.45 -6.10 -13.71
N PHE A 46 -1.52 -5.35 -12.61
CA PHE A 46 -1.45 -3.88 -12.67
C PHE A 46 -0.02 -3.40 -12.98
N ILE A 47 0.11 -2.59 -14.03
CA ILE A 47 1.39 -1.98 -14.42
C ILE A 47 1.67 -0.80 -13.50
N ILE A 48 2.57 -1.00 -12.53
CA ILE A 48 3.03 0.05 -11.60
C ILE A 48 4.46 0.46 -11.97
N LYS A 49 4.61 1.63 -12.59
CA LYS A 49 5.90 2.20 -12.99
C LYS A 49 6.67 2.68 -11.75
N GLY A 50 7.90 2.20 -11.57
CA GLY A 50 8.79 2.65 -10.50
C GLY A 50 8.39 2.18 -9.09
N SER A 51 8.97 2.82 -8.07
CA SER A 51 8.67 2.61 -6.65
C SER A 51 7.66 3.63 -6.13
N PRO A 52 6.80 3.27 -5.16
CA PRO A 52 5.88 4.23 -4.56
C PRO A 52 6.66 5.30 -3.79
N LYS A 53 6.31 6.58 -3.99
CA LYS A 53 6.73 7.67 -3.10
C LYS A 53 5.84 7.64 -1.85
N ILE A 54 6.45 7.71 -0.68
CA ILE A 54 5.75 7.56 0.61
C ILE A 54 6.06 8.79 1.46
N GLU A 55 5.01 9.44 1.94
CA GLU A 55 5.03 10.55 2.89
C GLU A 55 4.34 10.06 4.18
N ILE A 56 4.92 10.35 5.35
CA ILE A 56 4.50 9.82 6.67
C ILE A 56 4.32 10.97 7.64
#